data_AF-A0A317VTE1-F1
#
_entry.id   AF-A0A317VTE1-F1
#
_cell.length_a   1.000
_cell.length_b   1.000
_cell.length_c   1.000
_cell.angle_alpha   90.00
_cell.angle_beta   90.00
_cell.angle_gamma   90.00
#
_symmetry.space_group_name_H-M   'P 1'
#
loop_
_entity.id
_entity.type
_entity.pdbx_description
1 polymer ?
#
loop_
_entity_poly.entity_id
_entity_poly.type
_entity_poly.pdbx_seq_one_letter_code
_entity_poly.pdbx_strand_id
1 'polypeptide(L)'
;MLLDKRSFLSFLGLAPIFAAAQLSGSVGPLTSASTKAATKTCNVLDYGAVADKSTDLGAPLASAFADCKSGGLVYVPSGDYALSTWARLSGGEAWALQIDGIIYRTGTDSGNMIYIEHSSDFELFSSTSEGAMQGLGYELHADDNWSGPRLLRLYEVTDFSVHDFILVDSPSFHFSLDTCTNGEIYNMAIRGGNHGGLDGIDVWSNNIWVHDVEVTNKDECVTVKSPSKNILIESIYCNWSGGCGMGSFGSDTNVSDITYRNIYTWSSNNMMLIKSNGGSGFVENVLLENFIGHGNAYSLDIDSYWASMSAVDGDGVQLSNITVKNWKGTEAYGAERGPIKVICADGAPCYDITIEDFAMWTEEGDSQWYSCESAYGSGFCLQDSDDHVSYSATTSTVDSAPSGYSATSMAADLTTDFGSTVSIPIPTIPTSFYPGATPYSALMADSASTAAASSLASHATVSSSVVSVAASVPSAVAPSESIPAATSAVVTSAAAVAPSPAVGAQEGSTTSAPSFAAPSGAGNSPQGPSGASGFGQKGQQGEQSGQGEQGEQGGQEVCYV
;
A
#
# COMPACT_ATOMS: atom_id res chain seq x y z
N MET A 1 28.10 -17.04 69.22
CA MET A 1 28.00 -16.23 67.99
C MET A 1 28.26 -17.20 66.85
N LEU A 2 27.24 -17.89 66.30
CA LEU A 2 26.17 -17.37 65.41
C LEU A 2 26.79 -16.62 64.21
N LEU A 3 26.97 -17.27 63.07
CA LEU A 3 26.00 -17.62 62.01
C LEU A 3 25.58 -16.44 61.11
N ASP A 4 25.87 -16.64 59.83
CA ASP A 4 25.01 -16.37 58.67
C ASP A 4 24.70 -14.92 58.26
N LYS A 5 25.06 -14.59 57.01
CA LYS A 5 24.09 -14.19 55.97
C LYS A 5 24.74 -14.10 54.58
N ARG A 6 24.12 -14.79 53.61
CA ARG A 6 24.36 -14.67 52.16
C ARG A 6 23.43 -13.62 51.53
N SER A 7 23.81 -13.14 50.33
CA SER A 7 22.93 -12.51 49.31
C SER A 7 22.35 -11.13 49.71
N PHE A 8 22.36 -10.10 48.87
CA PHE A 8 22.00 -10.02 47.46
C PHE A 8 22.80 -8.90 46.75
N LEU A 9 23.38 -9.19 45.57
CA LEU A 9 23.70 -8.13 44.60
C LEU A 9 22.48 -7.93 43.71
N SER A 10 21.81 -6.81 43.85
CA SER A 10 20.74 -6.38 42.94
C SER A 10 21.35 -5.79 41.68
N PHE A 11 21.61 -6.64 40.68
CA PHE A 11 21.69 -6.19 39.30
C PHE A 11 20.29 -5.76 38.86
N LEU A 12 20.01 -4.45 38.88
CA LEU A 12 18.98 -3.89 38.02
C LEU A 12 19.53 -3.95 36.60
N GLY A 13 19.12 -4.98 35.85
CA GLY A 13 19.26 -4.95 34.40
C GLY A 13 18.26 -3.93 33.87
N LEU A 14 18.75 -2.79 33.36
CA LEU A 14 18.03 -2.06 32.33
C LEU A 14 17.99 -2.98 31.11
N ALA A 15 16.88 -3.67 30.94
CA ALA A 15 16.55 -4.25 29.65
C ALA A 15 16.27 -3.08 28.70
N PRO A 16 16.86 -3.03 27.49
CA PRO A 16 16.35 -2.15 26.46
C PRO A 16 14.91 -2.61 26.19
N ILE A 17 13.95 -1.70 26.35
CA ILE A 17 12.57 -1.93 25.98
C ILE A 17 12.56 -1.91 24.46
N PHE A 18 12.69 -3.09 23.84
CA PHE A 18 12.44 -3.23 22.41
C PHE A 18 10.98 -2.86 22.16
N ALA A 19 10.76 -1.65 21.64
CA ALA A 19 9.48 -1.20 21.12
C ALA A 19 9.18 -1.95 19.82
N ALA A 20 8.92 -3.25 19.92
CA ALA A 20 8.29 -3.99 18.86
C ALA A 20 6.79 -3.69 18.92
N ALA A 21 6.21 -3.14 17.85
CA ALA A 21 4.80 -3.35 17.64
C ALA A 21 4.62 -4.78 17.12
N GLN A 22 4.43 -5.70 18.05
CA GLN A 22 3.80 -6.98 17.76
C GLN A 22 2.30 -6.76 17.58
N LEU A 23 1.71 -7.55 16.68
CA LEU A 23 0.28 -7.82 16.65
C LEU A 23 -0.21 -8.16 18.07
N SER A 24 -1.35 -7.60 18.48
CA SER A 24 -1.91 -7.81 19.82
C SER A 24 -2.69 -9.12 19.95
N GLY A 25 -2.93 -9.82 18.84
CA GLY A 25 -3.56 -11.14 18.79
C GLY A 25 -3.34 -11.83 17.45
N SER A 26 -4.13 -12.87 17.17
CA SER A 26 -4.24 -13.45 15.82
C SER A 26 -4.90 -12.45 14.86
N VAL A 27 -4.53 -12.56 13.59
CA VAL A 27 -5.18 -11.90 12.45
C VAL A 27 -5.78 -12.98 11.52
N GLY A 28 -6.55 -12.57 10.52
CA GLY A 28 -7.15 -13.48 9.53
C GLY A 28 -8.54 -14.00 9.91
N PRO A 29 -9.21 -14.70 8.98
CA PRO A 29 -10.54 -15.27 9.18
C PRO A 29 -10.56 -16.39 10.23
N LEU A 30 -11.69 -16.52 10.94
CA LEU A 30 -11.90 -17.55 11.96
C LEU A 30 -12.24 -18.92 11.34
N THR A 31 -12.83 -18.94 10.15
CA THR A 31 -13.13 -20.16 9.40
C THR A 31 -12.65 -20.05 7.95
N SER A 32 -12.17 -21.16 7.39
CA SER A 32 -11.60 -21.17 6.03
C SER A 32 -12.67 -20.98 4.95
N ALA A 33 -12.31 -20.34 3.83
CA ALA A 33 -13.10 -20.32 2.60
C ALA A 33 -13.67 -21.70 2.21
N SER A 34 -12.90 -22.77 2.40
CA SER A 34 -13.36 -24.15 2.13
C SER A 34 -14.48 -24.63 3.06
N THR A 35 -14.50 -24.18 4.32
CA THR A 35 -15.58 -24.44 5.28
C THR A 35 -16.83 -23.64 4.90
N LYS A 36 -16.64 -22.37 4.52
CA LYS A 36 -17.70 -21.45 4.08
C LYS A 36 -18.38 -21.96 2.80
N ALA A 37 -17.59 -22.34 1.79
CA ALA A 37 -18.06 -22.94 0.55
C ALA A 37 -18.85 -24.25 0.75
N ALA A 38 -18.45 -25.08 1.72
CA ALA A 38 -19.12 -26.32 2.06
C ALA A 38 -20.50 -26.11 2.74
N THR A 39 -20.73 -24.96 3.38
CA THR A 39 -22.05 -24.55 3.87
C THR A 39 -22.95 -24.12 2.70
N LYS A 40 -22.49 -23.17 1.89
CA LYS A 40 -23.15 -22.72 0.66
C LYS A 40 -22.15 -22.00 -0.24
N THR A 41 -22.23 -22.24 -1.54
CA THR A 41 -21.53 -21.44 -2.56
C THR A 41 -22.57 -20.73 -3.42
N CYS A 42 -22.47 -19.41 -3.54
CA CYS A 42 -23.34 -18.56 -4.35
C CYS A 42 -22.55 -18.03 -5.54
N ASN A 43 -22.60 -18.75 -6.66
CA ASN A 43 -21.96 -18.34 -7.90
C ASN A 43 -22.78 -17.21 -8.55
N VAL A 44 -22.18 -16.04 -8.79
CA VAL A 44 -22.88 -14.86 -9.33
C VAL A 44 -23.59 -15.11 -10.68
N LEU A 45 -23.16 -16.12 -11.45
CA LEU A 45 -23.83 -16.53 -12.69
C LEU A 45 -25.26 -17.06 -12.42
N ASP A 46 -25.48 -17.75 -11.30
CA ASP A 46 -26.81 -18.23 -10.87
C ASP A 46 -27.74 -17.08 -10.45
N TYR A 47 -27.17 -15.90 -10.17
CA TYR A 47 -27.86 -14.65 -9.83
C TYR A 47 -27.93 -13.67 -11.02
N GLY A 48 -27.57 -14.13 -12.23
CA GLY A 48 -27.73 -13.37 -13.48
C GLY A 48 -26.52 -12.57 -13.95
N ALA A 49 -25.34 -12.75 -13.35
CA ALA A 49 -24.11 -12.20 -13.91
C ALA A 49 -23.76 -12.86 -15.25
N VAL A 50 -23.09 -12.12 -16.13
CA VAL A 50 -22.56 -12.62 -17.41
C VAL A 50 -21.13 -12.14 -17.57
N ALA A 51 -20.22 -13.07 -17.90
CA ALA A 51 -18.82 -12.76 -18.20
C ALA A 51 -18.65 -12.26 -19.64
N ASP A 52 -19.26 -11.12 -19.97
CA ASP A 52 -19.28 -10.50 -21.29
C ASP A 52 -18.69 -9.07 -21.32
N LYS A 53 -18.16 -8.58 -20.19
CA LYS A 53 -17.65 -7.21 -20.01
C LYS A 53 -18.67 -6.10 -20.32
N SER A 54 -19.96 -6.40 -20.30
CA SER A 54 -21.02 -5.43 -20.66
C SER A 54 -22.26 -5.50 -19.77
N THR A 55 -22.60 -6.69 -19.26
CA THR A 55 -23.71 -6.91 -18.32
C THR A 55 -23.24 -6.60 -16.90
N ASP A 56 -24.03 -5.83 -16.16
CA ASP A 56 -23.65 -5.34 -14.83
C ASP A 56 -23.60 -6.46 -13.77
N LEU A 57 -22.45 -6.60 -13.12
CA LEU A 57 -22.19 -7.50 -12.01
C LEU A 57 -22.80 -7.01 -10.68
N GLY A 58 -23.11 -5.71 -10.52
CA GLY A 58 -23.48 -5.13 -9.22
C GLY A 58 -24.69 -5.79 -8.56
N ALA A 59 -25.81 -5.91 -9.27
CA ALA A 59 -27.02 -6.55 -8.76
C ALA A 59 -26.88 -8.08 -8.56
N PRO A 60 -26.28 -8.86 -9.49
CA PRO A 60 -25.94 -10.26 -9.24
C PRO A 60 -25.04 -10.49 -8.02
N LEU A 61 -24.00 -9.67 -7.85
CA LEU A 61 -23.06 -9.77 -6.72
C LEU A 61 -23.74 -9.47 -5.38
N ALA A 62 -24.52 -8.40 -5.30
CA ALA A 62 -25.33 -8.08 -4.11
C ALA A 62 -26.35 -9.17 -3.78
N SER A 63 -26.95 -9.81 -4.81
CA SER A 63 -27.90 -10.90 -4.64
C SER A 63 -27.23 -12.18 -4.13
N ALA A 64 -26.09 -12.57 -4.72
CA ALA A 64 -25.29 -13.70 -4.27
C ALA A 64 -24.76 -13.50 -2.84
N PHE A 65 -24.34 -12.28 -2.49
CA PHE A 65 -23.99 -11.89 -1.14
C PHE A 65 -25.17 -12.05 -0.18
N ALA A 66 -26.33 -11.46 -0.47
CA ALA A 66 -27.51 -11.57 0.40
C ALA A 66 -27.89 -13.03 0.73
N ASP A 67 -27.62 -13.93 -0.21
CA ASP A 67 -27.87 -15.36 -0.12
C ASP A 67 -26.77 -16.18 0.59
N CYS A 68 -25.53 -15.70 0.66
CA CYS A 68 -24.37 -16.41 1.24
C CYS A 68 -23.70 -15.70 2.44
N LYS A 69 -24.10 -14.48 2.79
CA LYS A 69 -23.48 -13.67 3.85
C LYS A 69 -23.54 -14.23 5.27
N SER A 70 -24.12 -15.40 5.48
CA SER A 70 -24.17 -16.09 6.78
C SER A 70 -23.64 -17.51 6.60
N GLY A 71 -22.33 -17.68 6.78
CA GLY A 71 -21.64 -18.97 6.68
C GLY A 71 -21.21 -19.42 5.28
N GLY A 72 -21.45 -18.64 4.21
CA GLY A 72 -21.28 -19.06 2.82
C GLY A 72 -20.17 -18.34 2.04
N LEU A 73 -19.85 -18.85 0.85
CA LEU A 73 -18.90 -18.25 -0.08
C LEU A 73 -19.63 -17.67 -1.30
N VAL A 74 -19.38 -16.40 -1.61
CA VAL A 74 -19.76 -15.76 -2.88
C VAL A 74 -18.65 -16.03 -3.89
N TYR A 75 -19.00 -16.51 -5.08
CA TYR A 75 -18.04 -16.87 -6.11
C TYR A 75 -18.26 -16.07 -7.40
N VAL A 76 -17.23 -15.34 -7.83
CA VAL A 76 -17.10 -14.73 -9.16
C VAL A 76 -16.11 -15.58 -9.98
N PRO A 77 -16.60 -16.42 -10.91
CA PRO A 77 -15.73 -17.27 -11.73
C PRO A 77 -14.79 -16.49 -12.64
N SER A 78 -13.81 -17.18 -13.23
CA SER A 78 -12.96 -16.63 -14.30
C SER A 78 -13.78 -16.09 -15.48
N GLY A 79 -13.48 -14.86 -15.89
CA GLY A 79 -14.16 -14.12 -16.95
C GLY A 79 -14.05 -12.59 -16.77
N ASP A 80 -14.43 -11.84 -17.81
CA ASP A 80 -14.48 -10.37 -17.77
C ASP A 80 -15.89 -9.90 -17.40
N TYR A 81 -16.03 -9.11 -16.33
CA TYR A 81 -17.31 -8.58 -15.85
C TYR A 81 -17.32 -7.05 -15.87
N ALA A 82 -18.44 -6.44 -16.24
CA ALA A 82 -18.64 -5.00 -16.07
C ALA A 82 -19.24 -4.71 -14.69
N LEU A 83 -18.77 -3.66 -14.01
CA LEU A 83 -19.42 -3.12 -12.82
C LEU A 83 -19.92 -1.71 -13.12
N SER A 84 -21.24 -1.58 -13.28
CA SER A 84 -21.92 -0.32 -13.58
C SER A 84 -22.60 0.29 -12.36
N THR A 85 -23.01 -0.55 -11.41
CA THR A 85 -23.55 -0.14 -10.12
C THR A 85 -22.67 -0.68 -8.98
N TRP A 86 -22.39 0.17 -7.99
CA TRP A 86 -21.50 -0.16 -6.87
C TRP A 86 -22.12 -1.17 -5.90
N ALA A 87 -21.29 -2.09 -5.40
CA ALA A 87 -21.71 -3.18 -4.53
C ALA A 87 -21.40 -2.85 -3.06
N ARG A 88 -22.44 -2.52 -2.28
CA ARG A 88 -22.34 -2.37 -0.81
C ARG A 88 -22.78 -3.67 -0.12
N LEU A 89 -21.82 -4.38 0.46
CA LEU A 89 -21.95 -5.71 1.04
C LEU A 89 -21.86 -5.59 2.57
N SER A 90 -23.02 -5.64 3.24
CA SER A 90 -23.19 -5.23 4.64
C SER A 90 -23.74 -6.33 5.55
N GLY A 91 -23.15 -6.47 6.74
CA GLY A 91 -23.60 -7.40 7.77
C GLY A 91 -23.40 -8.86 7.37
N GLY A 92 -22.18 -9.22 6.97
CA GLY A 92 -21.78 -10.60 6.70
C GLY A 92 -21.08 -11.26 7.90
N GLU A 93 -21.35 -12.53 8.13
CA GLU A 93 -20.83 -13.33 9.24
C GLU A 93 -20.32 -14.68 8.71
N ALA A 94 -19.06 -15.01 8.97
CA ALA A 94 -18.40 -16.24 8.52
C ALA A 94 -18.56 -16.46 6.99
N TRP A 95 -18.16 -15.47 6.21
CA TRP A 95 -18.36 -15.47 4.75
C TRP A 95 -17.07 -15.18 3.98
N ALA A 96 -17.09 -15.45 2.68
CA ALA A 96 -15.95 -15.22 1.80
C ALA A 96 -16.42 -14.70 0.43
N LEU A 97 -15.56 -13.93 -0.23
CA LEU A 97 -15.72 -13.47 -1.61
C LEU A 97 -14.52 -13.94 -2.42
N GLN A 98 -14.72 -15.03 -3.17
CA GLN A 98 -13.73 -15.55 -4.12
C GLN A 98 -13.94 -14.89 -5.48
N ILE A 99 -12.92 -14.21 -6.00
CA ILE A 99 -12.93 -13.58 -7.32
C ILE A 99 -11.78 -14.18 -8.14
N ASP A 100 -12.11 -15.10 -9.04
CA ASP A 100 -11.17 -15.65 -10.04
C ASP A 100 -11.28 -14.93 -11.41
N GLY A 101 -12.18 -13.94 -11.52
CA GLY A 101 -12.40 -13.13 -12.72
C GLY A 101 -11.83 -11.71 -12.62
N ILE A 102 -12.03 -10.93 -13.68
CA ILE A 102 -11.61 -9.53 -13.76
C ILE A 102 -12.85 -8.63 -13.79
N ILE A 103 -12.93 -7.70 -12.84
CA ILE A 103 -14.01 -6.72 -12.73
C ILE A 103 -13.54 -5.39 -13.35
N TYR A 104 -14.21 -4.92 -14.39
CA TYR A 104 -13.94 -3.65 -15.05
C TYR A 104 -14.95 -2.59 -14.64
N ARG A 105 -14.48 -1.40 -14.26
CA ARG A 105 -15.35 -0.23 -14.09
C ARG A 105 -16.09 0.09 -15.39
N THR A 106 -17.40 0.23 -15.33
CA THR A 106 -18.20 0.89 -16.39
C THR A 106 -19.10 1.99 -15.84
N GLY A 107 -19.36 1.99 -14.54
CA GLY A 107 -20.03 3.09 -13.84
C GLY A 107 -19.16 4.34 -13.70
N THR A 108 -19.80 5.46 -13.36
CA THR A 108 -19.16 6.79 -13.22
C THR A 108 -19.50 7.48 -11.89
N ASP A 109 -20.28 6.83 -11.02
CA ASP A 109 -20.70 7.41 -9.75
C ASP A 109 -19.53 7.52 -8.77
N SER A 110 -19.53 8.55 -7.92
CA SER A 110 -18.60 8.67 -6.79
C SER A 110 -18.82 7.57 -5.75
N GLY A 111 -17.84 7.34 -4.87
CA GLY A 111 -17.96 6.40 -3.75
C GLY A 111 -16.90 5.30 -3.81
N ASN A 112 -17.28 4.06 -3.48
CA ASN A 112 -16.40 2.89 -3.52
C ASN A 112 -17.08 1.83 -4.41
N MET A 113 -16.37 1.27 -5.39
CA MET A 113 -16.90 0.28 -6.33
C MET A 113 -17.36 -0.99 -5.61
N ILE A 114 -16.53 -1.52 -4.70
CA ILE A 114 -16.89 -2.56 -3.74
C ILE A 114 -16.70 -1.98 -2.34
N TYR A 115 -17.76 -1.96 -1.55
CA TYR A 115 -17.74 -1.52 -0.16
C TYR A 115 -18.21 -2.66 0.75
N ILE A 116 -17.30 -3.18 1.57
CA ILE A 116 -17.60 -4.24 2.55
C ILE A 116 -17.66 -3.61 3.93
N GLU A 117 -18.76 -3.80 4.65
CA GLU A 117 -18.97 -3.13 5.93
C GLU A 117 -19.64 -4.02 6.99
N HIS A 118 -19.38 -3.69 8.26
CA HIS A 118 -19.96 -4.30 9.46
C HIS A 118 -19.97 -5.83 9.39
N SER A 119 -18.83 -6.43 9.04
CA SER A 119 -18.71 -7.86 8.73
C SER A 119 -17.67 -8.56 9.61
N SER A 120 -17.84 -9.86 9.86
CA SER A 120 -16.94 -10.64 10.71
C SER A 120 -16.63 -12.02 10.11
N ASP A 121 -15.42 -12.54 10.37
CA ASP A 121 -14.90 -13.78 9.78
C ASP A 121 -15.00 -13.73 8.24
N PHE A 122 -14.21 -12.84 7.64
CA PHE A 122 -14.27 -12.47 6.22
C PHE A 122 -12.98 -12.82 5.44
N GLU A 123 -13.10 -13.19 4.16
CA GLU A 123 -11.97 -13.56 3.31
C GLU A 123 -12.22 -13.06 1.87
N LEU A 124 -11.41 -12.12 1.37
CA LEU A 124 -11.38 -11.73 -0.05
C LEU A 124 -10.15 -12.37 -0.70
N PHE A 125 -10.34 -13.19 -1.75
CA PHE A 125 -9.20 -13.84 -2.41
C PHE A 125 -9.45 -14.21 -3.87
N SER A 126 -8.36 -14.48 -4.60
CA SER A 126 -8.39 -15.23 -5.86
C SER A 126 -7.73 -16.58 -5.71
N SER A 127 -8.40 -17.67 -6.07
CA SER A 127 -7.81 -19.01 -6.00
C SER A 127 -6.71 -19.23 -7.05
N THR A 128 -6.71 -18.40 -8.10
CA THR A 128 -5.73 -18.42 -9.20
C THR A 128 -4.60 -17.40 -9.02
N SER A 129 -4.65 -16.53 -8.00
CA SER A 129 -3.76 -15.37 -7.86
C SER A 129 -3.78 -14.42 -9.09
N GLU A 130 -4.86 -14.46 -9.88
CA GLU A 130 -5.04 -13.66 -11.12
C GLU A 130 -6.31 -12.78 -11.08
N GLY A 131 -7.16 -12.93 -10.06
CA GLY A 131 -8.36 -12.11 -9.87
C GLY A 131 -8.03 -10.64 -9.67
N ALA A 132 -8.78 -9.77 -10.35
CA ALA A 132 -8.43 -8.35 -10.41
C ALA A 132 -9.63 -7.40 -10.49
N MET A 133 -9.41 -6.15 -10.02
CA MET A 133 -10.26 -5.01 -10.35
C MET A 133 -9.48 -4.02 -11.24
N GLN A 134 -9.98 -3.77 -12.44
CA GLN A 134 -9.50 -2.70 -13.32
C GLN A 134 -10.43 -1.49 -13.19
N GLY A 135 -9.94 -0.45 -12.53
CA GLY A 135 -10.66 0.80 -12.30
C GLY A 135 -10.81 1.69 -13.52
N LEU A 136 -9.98 1.53 -14.56
CA LEU A 136 -9.97 2.38 -15.76
C LEU A 136 -9.95 3.88 -15.39
N GLY A 137 -9.17 4.27 -14.38
CA GLY A 137 -9.00 5.64 -13.88
C GLY A 137 -8.52 6.59 -14.97
N TYR A 138 -7.64 6.11 -15.86
CA TYR A 138 -7.13 6.88 -17.00
C TYR A 138 -8.22 7.51 -17.89
N GLU A 139 -9.42 6.92 -17.97
CA GLU A 139 -10.55 7.46 -18.75
C GLU A 139 -11.10 8.76 -18.15
N LEU A 140 -10.95 8.95 -16.84
CA LEU A 140 -11.37 10.15 -16.11
C LEU A 140 -10.20 11.13 -16.01
N HIS A 141 -8.99 10.63 -15.72
CA HIS A 141 -7.78 11.43 -15.61
C HIS A 141 -7.36 12.08 -16.93
N ALA A 142 -7.67 11.47 -18.09
CA ALA A 142 -7.47 12.07 -19.41
C ALA A 142 -8.26 13.38 -19.65
N ASP A 143 -9.38 13.56 -18.93
CA ASP A 143 -10.20 14.78 -18.92
C ASP A 143 -9.96 15.64 -17.66
N ASP A 144 -8.84 15.44 -16.95
CA ASP A 144 -8.46 16.13 -15.69
C ASP A 144 -9.47 15.91 -14.54
N ASN A 145 -10.19 14.78 -14.55
CA ASN A 145 -11.18 14.44 -13.54
C ASN A 145 -10.63 13.45 -12.49
N TRP A 146 -10.21 14.00 -11.36
CA TRP A 146 -9.67 13.28 -10.20
C TRP A 146 -10.72 12.96 -9.10
N SER A 147 -12.01 12.95 -9.45
CA SER A 147 -13.13 12.79 -8.51
C SER A 147 -13.91 11.47 -8.65
N GLY A 148 -13.30 10.46 -9.27
CA GLY A 148 -13.91 9.14 -9.50
C GLY A 148 -14.01 8.27 -8.24
N PRO A 149 -14.61 7.07 -8.36
CA PRO A 149 -14.74 6.13 -7.25
C PRO A 149 -13.40 5.52 -6.83
N ARG A 150 -13.34 5.05 -5.58
CA ARG A 150 -12.29 4.18 -5.05
C ARG A 150 -12.62 2.72 -5.39
N LEU A 151 -11.63 1.82 -5.46
CA LEU A 151 -11.91 0.41 -5.81
C LEU A 151 -12.53 -0.36 -4.64
N LEU A 152 -11.79 -0.47 -3.54
CA LEU A 152 -12.15 -1.31 -2.39
C LEU A 152 -12.10 -0.50 -1.09
N ARG A 153 -13.17 -0.60 -0.29
CA ARG A 153 -13.15 -0.16 1.12
C ARG A 153 -13.68 -1.27 2.01
N LEU A 154 -13.00 -1.51 3.12
CA LEU A 154 -13.51 -2.28 4.26
C LEU A 154 -13.81 -1.29 5.39
N TYR A 155 -14.97 -1.40 6.04
CA TYR A 155 -15.37 -0.56 7.19
C TYR A 155 -15.95 -1.40 8.33
N GLU A 156 -15.41 -1.28 9.54
CA GLU A 156 -15.83 -2.11 10.70
C GLU A 156 -15.86 -3.61 10.36
N VAL A 157 -14.79 -4.10 9.73
CA VAL A 157 -14.61 -5.53 9.44
C VAL A 157 -13.67 -6.17 10.47
N THR A 158 -14.07 -7.29 11.05
CA THR A 158 -13.27 -8.03 12.05
C THR A 158 -12.90 -9.42 11.61
N ASP A 159 -11.71 -9.87 12.02
CA ASP A 159 -11.21 -11.24 11.82
C ASP A 159 -11.23 -11.60 10.32
N PHE A 160 -10.32 -11.02 9.56
CA PHE A 160 -10.41 -11.06 8.10
C PHE A 160 -9.07 -11.13 7.39
N SER A 161 -9.09 -11.56 6.12
CA SER A 161 -7.96 -11.39 5.22
C SER A 161 -8.37 -10.89 3.83
N VAL A 162 -7.43 -10.22 3.17
CA VAL A 162 -7.52 -9.78 1.77
C VAL A 162 -6.21 -10.16 1.09
N HIS A 163 -6.23 -11.11 0.16
CA HIS A 163 -4.99 -11.61 -0.43
C HIS A 163 -5.13 -12.23 -1.82
N ASP A 164 -3.99 -12.49 -2.46
CA ASP A 164 -3.90 -13.08 -3.80
C ASP A 164 -4.75 -12.30 -4.84
N PHE A 165 -4.83 -10.98 -4.69
CA PHE A 165 -5.74 -10.11 -5.44
C PHE A 165 -5.08 -8.85 -5.97
N ILE A 166 -5.53 -8.38 -7.12
CA ILE A 166 -4.88 -7.33 -7.90
C ILE A 166 -5.80 -6.10 -8.05
N LEU A 167 -5.27 -4.91 -7.76
CA LEU A 167 -6.00 -3.64 -7.87
C LEU A 167 -5.28 -2.72 -8.87
N VAL A 168 -5.98 -2.28 -9.92
CA VAL A 168 -5.35 -1.60 -11.06
C VAL A 168 -6.10 -0.32 -11.39
N ASP A 169 -5.37 0.76 -11.63
CA ASP A 169 -5.87 1.96 -12.30
C ASP A 169 -7.11 2.53 -11.61
N SER A 170 -7.03 2.72 -10.29
CA SER A 170 -8.13 3.35 -9.55
C SER A 170 -8.34 4.80 -10.01
N PRO A 171 -9.59 5.25 -10.18
CA PRO A 171 -9.88 6.67 -10.35
C PRO A 171 -9.48 7.56 -9.16
N SER A 172 -9.35 6.98 -7.97
CA SER A 172 -8.92 7.61 -6.71
C SER A 172 -8.12 6.55 -5.90
N PHE A 173 -8.43 6.32 -4.63
CA PHE A 173 -7.74 5.34 -3.78
C PHE A 173 -8.01 3.89 -4.23
N HIS A 174 -7.04 3.00 -4.07
CA HIS A 174 -7.18 1.59 -4.42
C HIS A 174 -7.83 0.80 -3.28
N PHE A 175 -7.28 0.87 -2.07
CA PHE A 175 -7.77 0.13 -0.91
C PHE A 175 -7.72 0.96 0.39
N SER A 176 -8.86 1.09 1.08
CA SER A 176 -8.92 1.69 2.42
C SER A 176 -9.47 0.71 3.47
N LEU A 177 -8.81 0.67 4.64
CA LEU A 177 -9.14 -0.14 5.81
C LEU A 177 -9.61 0.77 6.96
N ASP A 178 -10.93 0.93 7.06
CA ASP A 178 -11.59 1.85 7.98
C ASP A 178 -12.06 1.12 9.25
N THR A 179 -11.50 1.48 10.40
CA THR A 179 -11.96 1.01 11.72
C THR A 179 -12.07 -0.53 11.81
N CYS A 180 -11.18 -1.24 11.12
CA CYS A 180 -11.15 -2.71 11.04
C CYS A 180 -10.32 -3.31 12.19
N THR A 181 -10.44 -4.63 12.42
CA THR A 181 -9.69 -5.32 13.47
C THR A 181 -9.32 -6.77 13.13
N ASN A 182 -8.14 -7.24 13.56
CA ASN A 182 -7.65 -8.61 13.33
C ASN A 182 -7.52 -8.96 11.83
N GLY A 183 -6.89 -8.07 11.06
CA GLY A 183 -6.80 -8.15 9.60
C GLY A 183 -5.43 -8.61 9.08
N GLU A 184 -5.42 -9.42 8.03
CA GLU A 184 -4.20 -9.87 7.32
C GLU A 184 -4.29 -9.53 5.83
N ILE A 185 -3.38 -8.71 5.30
CA ILE A 185 -3.40 -8.23 3.91
C ILE A 185 -2.08 -8.63 3.25
N TYR A 186 -2.11 -9.49 2.23
CA TYR A 186 -0.89 -10.03 1.64
C TYR A 186 -0.99 -10.55 0.21
N ASN A 187 0.15 -10.81 -0.43
CA ASN A 187 0.20 -11.28 -1.83
C ASN A 187 -0.65 -10.40 -2.76
N MET A 188 -0.42 -9.09 -2.73
CA MET A 188 -1.15 -8.13 -3.56
C MET A 188 -0.21 -7.37 -4.50
N ALA A 189 -0.74 -7.01 -5.67
CA ALA A 189 -0.14 -6.04 -6.57
C ALA A 189 -1.13 -4.91 -6.82
N ILE A 190 -0.72 -3.69 -6.50
CA ILE A 190 -1.49 -2.45 -6.70
C ILE A 190 -0.76 -1.59 -7.71
N ARG A 191 -1.45 -1.20 -8.80
CA ARG A 191 -0.84 -0.42 -9.88
C ARG A 191 -1.77 0.68 -10.39
N GLY A 192 -1.60 1.88 -9.86
CA GLY A 192 -2.28 3.10 -10.27
C GLY A 192 -1.45 3.98 -11.22
N GLY A 193 -2.00 5.14 -11.52
CA GLY A 193 -1.33 6.17 -12.32
C GLY A 193 -0.28 6.99 -11.55
N ASN A 194 0.52 7.75 -12.28
CA ASN A 194 1.58 8.60 -11.76
C ASN A 194 1.04 9.99 -11.35
N HIS A 195 0.14 10.03 -10.37
CA HIS A 195 -0.42 11.27 -9.80
C HIS A 195 -0.78 11.08 -8.30
N GLY A 196 -0.87 12.19 -7.56
CA GLY A 196 -1.36 12.22 -6.19
C GLY A 196 -2.85 11.88 -6.05
N GLY A 197 -3.30 11.50 -4.86
CA GLY A 197 -4.67 11.06 -4.59
C GLY A 197 -5.06 9.69 -5.19
N LEU A 198 -4.05 8.91 -5.60
CA LEU A 198 -4.16 7.56 -6.17
C LEU A 198 -3.59 6.50 -5.19
N ASP A 199 -3.89 6.72 -3.91
CA ASP A 199 -3.40 6.02 -2.72
C ASP A 199 -3.51 4.49 -2.87
N GLY A 200 -2.49 3.78 -2.40
CA GLY A 200 -2.38 2.32 -2.48
C GLY A 200 -3.22 1.64 -1.39
N ILE A 201 -2.66 1.57 -0.18
CA ILE A 201 -3.35 1.08 1.02
C ILE A 201 -3.33 2.16 2.10
N ASP A 202 -4.52 2.64 2.48
CA ASP A 202 -4.72 3.42 3.70
C ASP A 202 -5.27 2.54 4.83
N VAL A 203 -4.76 2.71 6.05
CA VAL A 203 -5.24 1.95 7.21
C VAL A 203 -5.39 2.81 8.47
N TRP A 204 -6.60 2.85 9.03
CA TRP A 204 -6.86 3.34 10.40
C TRP A 204 -7.63 2.27 11.16
N SER A 205 -6.91 1.44 11.90
CA SER A 205 -7.43 0.14 12.37
C SER A 205 -6.61 -0.41 13.54
N ASN A 206 -7.05 -1.53 14.12
CA ASN A 206 -6.39 -2.19 15.25
C ASN A 206 -5.95 -3.63 14.92
N ASN A 207 -4.75 -4.05 15.31
CA ASN A 207 -4.24 -5.41 15.10
C ASN A 207 -4.31 -5.84 13.62
N ILE A 208 -3.53 -5.16 12.77
CA ILE A 208 -3.48 -5.40 11.32
C ILE A 208 -2.06 -5.81 10.92
N TRP A 209 -1.94 -6.87 10.12
CA TRP A 209 -0.72 -7.26 9.44
C TRP A 209 -0.85 -6.98 7.94
N VAL A 210 0.07 -6.19 7.37
CA VAL A 210 0.19 -6.01 5.92
C VAL A 210 1.57 -6.52 5.52
N HIS A 211 1.66 -7.47 4.61
CA HIS A 211 2.95 -7.93 4.13
C HIS A 211 2.94 -8.44 2.70
N ASP A 212 4.09 -8.46 2.03
CA ASP A 212 4.21 -9.01 0.67
C ASP A 212 3.25 -8.32 -0.31
N VAL A 213 3.36 -6.99 -0.38
CA VAL A 213 2.57 -6.11 -1.27
C VAL A 213 3.49 -5.25 -2.14
N GLU A 214 3.22 -5.21 -3.44
CA GLU A 214 3.82 -4.25 -4.38
C GLU A 214 2.83 -3.12 -4.67
N VAL A 215 3.28 -1.87 -4.61
CA VAL A 215 2.50 -0.67 -4.97
C VAL A 215 3.26 0.21 -5.96
N THR A 216 2.61 0.53 -7.07
CA THR A 216 3.00 1.58 -8.03
C THR A 216 1.90 2.63 -8.12
N ASN A 217 2.22 3.90 -7.91
CA ASN A 217 1.33 5.08 -8.02
C ASN A 217 2.17 6.38 -7.92
N LYS A 218 1.61 7.50 -7.45
CA LYS A 218 2.42 8.66 -6.99
C LYS A 218 1.95 9.30 -5.69
N ASP A 219 1.19 8.55 -4.90
CA ASP A 219 0.77 8.89 -3.54
C ASP A 219 1.03 7.72 -2.58
N GLU A 220 0.38 7.68 -1.42
CA GLU A 220 0.54 6.68 -0.36
C GLU A 220 0.80 5.25 -0.89
N CYS A 221 1.87 4.60 -0.41
CA CYS A 221 2.19 3.21 -0.69
C CYS A 221 1.37 2.29 0.23
N VAL A 222 1.80 2.21 1.50
CA VAL A 222 1.02 1.67 2.62
C VAL A 222 1.13 2.69 3.76
N THR A 223 0.03 3.33 4.12
CA THR A 223 0.02 4.48 5.03
C THR A 223 -0.96 4.32 6.19
N VAL A 224 -0.45 4.59 7.40
CA VAL A 224 -1.23 4.54 8.64
C VAL A 224 -1.89 5.90 8.90
N LYS A 225 -3.22 5.93 8.88
CA LYS A 225 -4.05 7.08 9.30
C LYS A 225 -4.47 6.91 10.76
N SER A 226 -5.15 7.90 11.34
CA SER A 226 -5.57 7.93 12.76
C SER A 226 -7.09 7.70 12.92
N PRO A 227 -7.55 7.01 13.97
CA PRO A 227 -6.77 6.32 15.00
C PRO A 227 -6.25 4.95 14.52
N SER A 228 -5.10 4.53 15.05
CA SER A 228 -4.49 3.23 14.71
C SER A 228 -3.79 2.58 15.88
N LYS A 229 -3.81 1.25 15.94
CA LYS A 229 -3.05 0.52 16.95
C LYS A 229 -2.55 -0.87 16.52
N ASN A 230 -1.37 -1.27 16.99
CA ASN A 230 -0.82 -2.62 16.84
C ASN A 230 -0.77 -3.05 15.36
N ILE A 231 -0.19 -2.20 14.52
CA ILE A 231 -0.07 -2.44 13.08
C ILE A 231 1.37 -2.89 12.76
N LEU A 232 1.49 -3.98 12.02
CA LEU A 232 2.75 -4.51 11.49
C LEU A 232 2.70 -4.47 9.96
N ILE A 233 3.62 -3.74 9.35
CA ILE A 233 3.75 -3.58 7.90
C ILE A 233 5.14 -4.04 7.49
N GLU A 234 5.26 -5.09 6.67
CA GLU A 234 6.57 -5.63 6.32
C GLU A 234 6.72 -6.29 4.95
N SER A 235 7.93 -6.36 4.40
CA SER A 235 8.16 -6.87 3.04
C SER A 235 7.29 -6.11 2.01
N ILE A 236 7.37 -4.78 2.02
CA ILE A 236 6.62 -3.91 1.10
C ILE A 236 7.54 -3.39 0.01
N TYR A 237 7.05 -3.42 -1.24
CA TYR A 237 7.73 -2.90 -2.41
C TYR A 237 7.00 -1.69 -2.97
N CYS A 238 7.46 -0.50 -2.61
CA CYS A 238 6.98 0.75 -3.21
C CYS A 238 7.77 0.99 -4.52
N ASN A 239 7.28 0.40 -5.61
CA ASN A 239 7.91 0.39 -6.93
C ASN A 239 7.39 1.57 -7.76
N TRP A 240 8.05 2.73 -7.64
CA TRP A 240 7.57 4.02 -8.17
C TRP A 240 6.22 4.42 -7.56
N SER A 241 6.27 5.06 -6.40
CA SER A 241 5.13 5.41 -5.56
C SER A 241 5.25 6.85 -5.00
N GLY A 242 4.33 7.28 -4.14
CA GLY A 242 4.63 8.32 -3.16
C GLY A 242 5.58 7.79 -2.08
N GLY A 243 5.33 6.58 -1.59
CA GLY A 243 6.09 5.94 -0.50
C GLY A 243 5.21 5.66 0.72
N CYS A 244 5.74 4.96 1.73
CA CYS A 244 4.99 4.68 2.96
C CYS A 244 4.86 5.95 3.81
N GLY A 245 3.81 6.02 4.63
CA GLY A 245 3.53 7.21 5.42
C GLY A 245 2.75 6.99 6.72
N MET A 246 2.61 8.08 7.45
CA MET A 246 1.75 8.22 8.62
C MET A 246 1.10 9.60 8.63
N GLY A 247 -0.23 9.64 8.77
CA GLY A 247 -1.04 10.87 8.68
C GLY A 247 -1.62 11.12 7.29
N SER A 248 -2.19 12.28 7.00
CA SER A 248 -2.19 13.53 7.77
C SER A 248 -2.87 13.41 9.15
N PHE A 249 -2.26 14.01 10.18
CA PHE A 249 -2.69 13.86 11.57
C PHE A 249 -3.25 15.14 12.24
N GLY A 250 -4.25 14.94 13.10
CA GLY A 250 -4.65 15.85 14.20
C GLY A 250 -5.77 16.84 13.87
N SER A 251 -6.62 17.27 14.81
CA SER A 251 -6.74 16.96 16.26
C SER A 251 -8.03 16.18 16.60
N ASP A 252 -8.07 15.26 17.56
CA ASP A 252 -6.97 14.63 18.33
C ASP A 252 -6.50 13.33 17.64
N THR A 253 -5.19 13.17 17.49
CA THR A 253 -4.56 11.95 16.95
C THR A 253 -4.38 10.90 18.05
N ASN A 254 -4.58 9.62 17.73
CA ASN A 254 -4.10 8.54 18.60
C ASN A 254 -3.62 7.36 17.75
N VAL A 255 -2.31 7.30 17.58
CA VAL A 255 -1.61 6.21 16.90
C VAL A 255 -0.59 5.63 17.86
N SER A 256 -0.63 4.32 18.10
CA SER A 256 0.37 3.66 18.96
C SER A 256 0.72 2.26 18.49
N ASP A 257 1.93 1.82 18.82
CA ASP A 257 2.42 0.48 18.51
C ASP A 257 2.35 0.21 16.99
N ILE A 258 3.25 0.85 16.22
CA ILE A 258 3.35 0.68 14.75
C ILE A 258 4.76 0.19 14.38
N THR A 259 4.87 -0.89 13.61
CA THR A 259 6.14 -1.35 13.03
C THR A 259 6.05 -1.32 11.50
N TYR A 260 6.97 -0.61 10.86
CA TYR A 260 7.35 -0.84 9.47
C TYR A 260 8.72 -1.53 9.42
N ARG A 261 8.84 -2.64 8.67
CA ARG A 261 10.13 -3.34 8.54
C ARG A 261 10.35 -4.01 7.20
N ASN A 262 11.60 -4.04 6.72
CA ASN A 262 11.95 -4.62 5.41
C ASN A 262 11.16 -3.94 4.27
N ILE A 263 11.27 -2.61 4.18
CA ILE A 263 10.58 -1.80 3.17
C ILE A 263 11.57 -1.41 2.07
N TYR A 264 11.23 -1.72 0.81
CA TYR A 264 12.02 -1.33 -0.34
C TYR A 264 11.28 -0.26 -1.15
N THR A 265 11.92 0.88 -1.37
CA THR A 265 11.31 2.07 -1.99
C THR A 265 12.16 2.57 -3.15
N TRP A 266 11.60 2.52 -4.36
CA TRP A 266 12.24 2.95 -5.60
C TRP A 266 11.52 4.14 -6.22
N SER A 267 12.27 5.14 -6.70
CA SER A 267 11.78 6.27 -7.52
C SER A 267 10.53 6.99 -6.95
N SER A 268 10.45 7.09 -5.63
CA SER A 268 9.28 7.56 -4.89
C SER A 268 9.47 8.95 -4.28
N ASN A 269 8.41 9.53 -3.69
CA ASN A 269 8.50 10.86 -3.06
C ASN A 269 9.29 10.79 -1.75
N ASN A 270 9.08 9.75 -0.94
CA ASN A 270 9.76 9.51 0.34
C ASN A 270 9.96 8.02 0.62
N MET A 271 10.86 7.66 1.55
CA MET A 271 10.89 6.30 2.11
C MET A 271 9.91 6.16 3.28
N MET A 272 9.82 7.18 4.16
CA MET A 272 8.75 7.36 5.13
C MET A 272 8.43 8.85 5.29
N LEU A 273 7.15 9.20 5.26
CA LEU A 273 6.65 10.53 5.59
C LEU A 273 5.72 10.47 6.80
N ILE A 274 6.06 11.14 7.90
CA ILE A 274 5.13 11.39 9.02
C ILE A 274 4.65 12.84 8.90
N LYS A 275 3.37 13.04 8.51
CA LYS A 275 2.81 14.35 8.16
C LYS A 275 1.75 14.83 9.16
N SER A 276 1.92 16.06 9.67
CA SER A 276 0.92 16.82 10.44
C SER A 276 1.08 18.33 10.21
N ASN A 277 0.12 19.13 10.66
CA ASN A 277 0.21 20.59 10.64
C ASN A 277 -0.64 21.16 11.78
N GLY A 278 0.00 21.35 12.94
CA GLY A 278 -0.70 21.66 14.20
C GLY A 278 -1.41 20.44 14.78
N GLY A 279 -2.64 20.62 15.27
CA GLY A 279 -3.42 19.58 15.92
C GLY A 279 -2.92 19.20 17.32
N SER A 280 -3.26 18.00 17.77
CA SER A 280 -3.03 17.50 19.13
C SER A 280 -3.20 15.98 19.19
N GLY A 281 -3.05 15.39 20.37
CA GLY A 281 -2.99 13.94 20.56
C GLY A 281 -1.57 13.41 20.38
N PHE A 282 -1.40 12.14 20.05
CA PHE A 282 -0.08 11.51 20.00
C PHE A 282 0.12 10.44 18.91
N VAL A 283 1.39 10.24 18.56
CA VAL A 283 1.95 9.09 17.86
C VAL A 283 3.08 8.53 18.72
N GLU A 284 2.97 7.30 19.22
CA GLU A 284 3.98 6.69 20.10
C GLU A 284 4.31 5.23 19.77
N ASN A 285 5.48 4.77 20.23
CA ASN A 285 5.95 3.38 20.08
C ASN A 285 6.03 2.95 18.61
N VAL A 286 6.81 3.68 17.81
CA VAL A 286 6.98 3.41 16.38
C VAL A 286 8.36 2.81 16.11
N LEU A 287 8.41 1.72 15.34
CA LEU A 287 9.65 1.12 14.83
C LEU A 287 9.68 1.17 13.30
N LEU A 288 10.72 1.79 12.74
CA LEU A 288 10.96 1.94 11.30
C LEU A 288 12.32 1.32 10.96
N GLU A 289 12.38 -0.01 10.74
CA GLU A 289 13.65 -0.74 10.59
C GLU A 289 13.87 -1.38 9.20
N ASN A 290 15.13 -1.53 8.79
CA ASN A 290 15.50 -2.21 7.53
C ASN A 290 14.81 -1.61 6.29
N PHE A 291 15.01 -0.32 6.05
CA PHE A 291 14.55 0.31 4.81
C PHE A 291 15.69 0.37 3.78
N ILE A 292 15.36 0.13 2.51
CA ILE A 292 16.24 0.37 1.37
C ILE A 292 15.57 1.36 0.43
N GLY A 293 16.27 2.44 0.08
CA GLY A 293 15.79 3.48 -0.84
C GLY A 293 16.73 3.71 -2.00
N HIS A 294 16.20 3.97 -3.21
CA HIS A 294 16.97 4.39 -4.38
C HIS A 294 16.14 5.34 -5.26
N GLY A 295 16.74 6.40 -5.80
CA GLY A 295 16.09 7.37 -6.68
C GLY A 295 14.96 8.20 -6.05
N ASN A 296 14.80 8.16 -4.72
CA ASN A 296 13.71 8.84 -4.01
C ASN A 296 13.98 10.35 -3.86
N ALA A 297 12.93 11.17 -3.78
CA ALA A 297 13.08 12.61 -3.58
C ALA A 297 13.47 12.97 -2.13
N TYR A 298 12.86 12.29 -1.14
CA TYR A 298 13.24 12.32 0.27
C TYR A 298 13.55 10.89 0.77
N SER A 299 14.29 10.79 1.88
CA SER A 299 14.47 9.54 2.61
C SER A 299 13.55 9.47 3.84
N LEU A 300 14.04 9.87 5.02
CA LEU A 300 13.22 10.05 6.23
C LEU A 300 12.72 11.49 6.28
N ASP A 301 11.40 11.67 6.20
CA ASP A 301 10.74 12.96 6.41
C ASP A 301 9.72 12.88 7.55
N ILE A 302 9.97 13.63 8.62
CA ILE A 302 8.99 13.93 9.67
C ILE A 302 8.70 15.42 9.55
N ASP A 303 7.47 15.78 9.19
CA ASP A 303 7.06 17.15 8.90
C ASP A 303 5.77 17.50 9.64
N SER A 304 5.93 18.25 10.74
CA SER A 304 4.82 18.76 11.56
C SER A 304 4.28 20.12 11.10
N TYR A 305 4.73 20.60 9.94
CA TYR A 305 4.27 21.82 9.27
C TYR A 305 3.92 21.52 7.81
N TRP A 306 3.42 20.31 7.52
CA TRP A 306 3.24 19.81 6.17
C TRP A 306 2.33 20.72 5.34
N ALA A 307 2.93 21.40 4.35
CA ALA A 307 2.30 22.54 3.67
C ALA A 307 1.12 22.17 2.76
N SER A 308 0.96 20.89 2.42
CA SER A 308 -0.13 20.38 1.57
C SER A 308 -1.44 20.13 2.34
N MET A 309 -1.41 20.13 3.69
CA MET A 309 -2.63 20.18 4.51
C MET A 309 -2.84 21.57 5.11
N SER A 310 -4.09 21.91 5.38
CA SER A 310 -4.41 23.10 6.18
C SER A 310 -3.97 22.89 7.63
N ALA A 311 -3.45 23.95 8.27
CA ALA A 311 -3.15 23.93 9.69
C ALA A 311 -4.42 23.68 10.52
N VAL A 312 -4.32 22.78 11.49
CA VAL A 312 -5.40 22.42 12.41
C VAL A 312 -5.12 23.01 13.79
N ASP A 313 -6.15 23.55 14.44
CA ASP A 313 -6.03 24.17 15.75
C ASP A 313 -5.46 23.20 16.80
N GLY A 314 -4.33 23.59 17.40
CA GLY A 314 -3.63 22.87 18.45
C GLY A 314 -2.11 23.16 18.45
N ASP A 315 -1.41 22.73 19.49
CA ASP A 315 0.02 23.00 19.68
C ASP A 315 0.93 22.09 18.81
N GLY A 316 0.38 21.00 18.26
CA GLY A 316 1.09 19.96 17.53
C GLY A 316 0.69 18.56 18.01
N VAL A 317 0.77 17.57 17.11
CA VAL A 317 0.66 16.16 17.48
C VAL A 317 1.96 15.72 18.18
N GLN A 318 1.87 15.20 19.40
CA GLN A 318 3.05 14.73 20.12
C GLN A 318 3.60 13.45 19.49
N LEU A 319 4.77 13.53 18.85
CA LEU A 319 5.51 12.35 18.39
C LEU A 319 6.49 11.92 19.49
N SER A 320 6.49 10.63 19.88
CA SER A 320 7.42 10.13 20.89
C SER A 320 7.79 8.65 20.72
N ASN A 321 8.93 8.24 21.28
CA ASN A 321 9.41 6.84 21.23
C ASN A 321 9.38 6.26 19.80
N ILE A 322 10.06 6.95 18.88
CA ILE A 322 10.17 6.56 17.47
C ILE A 322 11.61 6.11 17.20
N THR A 323 11.77 4.86 16.79
CA THR A 323 13.08 4.28 16.43
C THR A 323 13.19 4.10 14.92
N VAL A 324 14.14 4.79 14.30
CA VAL A 324 14.55 4.63 12.90
C VAL A 324 15.88 3.87 12.88
N LYS A 325 15.92 2.69 12.23
CA LYS A 325 17.04 1.77 12.36
C LYS A 325 17.47 1.09 11.06
N ASN A 326 18.78 1.06 10.78
CA ASN A 326 19.36 0.28 9.67
C ASN A 326 18.72 0.65 8.31
N TRP A 327 18.84 1.93 7.94
CA TRP A 327 18.39 2.46 6.65
C TRP A 327 19.56 2.57 5.68
N LYS A 328 19.37 2.18 4.41
CA LYS A 328 20.42 2.10 3.41
C LYS A 328 19.96 2.52 2.02
N GLY A 329 20.93 2.88 1.19
CA GLY A 329 20.74 3.17 -0.22
C GLY A 329 21.04 4.63 -0.56
N THR A 330 20.28 5.18 -1.49
CA THR A 330 20.54 6.49 -2.10
C THR A 330 19.27 7.30 -2.34
N GLU A 331 19.41 8.62 -2.47
CA GLU A 331 18.33 9.55 -2.81
C GLU A 331 18.77 10.46 -3.96
N ALA A 332 17.81 10.95 -4.74
CA ALA A 332 18.09 11.62 -6.00
C ALA A 332 19.02 12.85 -5.84
N TYR A 333 18.73 13.73 -4.87
CA TYR A 333 19.53 14.94 -4.65
C TYR A 333 19.52 15.44 -3.19
N GLY A 334 20.40 14.86 -2.37
CA GLY A 334 20.54 15.12 -0.94
C GLY A 334 20.97 16.53 -0.54
N ALA A 335 21.44 17.36 -1.49
CA ALA A 335 21.72 18.77 -1.27
C ALA A 335 20.46 19.66 -1.35
N GLU A 336 19.43 19.24 -2.12
CA GLU A 336 18.13 19.90 -2.17
C GLU A 336 17.18 19.34 -1.09
N ARG A 337 17.17 18.01 -0.95
CA ARG A 337 16.30 17.26 -0.02
C ARG A 337 17.16 16.23 0.72
N GLY A 338 17.69 16.62 1.88
CA GLY A 338 18.57 15.76 2.67
C GLY A 338 17.83 14.56 3.29
N PRO A 339 18.53 13.44 3.60
CA PRO A 339 17.86 12.17 3.87
C PRO A 339 17.35 12.07 5.31
N ILE A 340 17.70 13.01 6.17
CA ILE A 340 17.19 13.15 7.53
C ILE A 340 16.59 14.54 7.65
N LYS A 341 15.26 14.60 7.56
CA LYS A 341 14.45 15.79 7.85
C LYS A 341 13.53 15.44 9.02
N VAL A 342 13.78 16.03 10.19
CA VAL A 342 12.99 15.81 11.41
C VAL A 342 12.51 17.14 11.95
N ILE A 343 11.36 17.59 11.45
CA ILE A 343 10.76 18.88 11.73
C ILE A 343 9.53 18.68 12.62
N CYS A 344 9.70 18.96 13.91
CA CYS A 344 8.68 18.80 14.93
C CYS A 344 7.98 20.13 15.23
N ALA A 345 6.74 20.07 15.70
CA ALA A 345 6.00 21.27 16.09
C ALA A 345 6.63 21.91 17.33
N ASP A 346 6.90 23.22 17.30
CA ASP A 346 7.42 23.99 18.44
C ASP A 346 6.52 23.91 19.69
N GLY A 347 5.21 23.72 19.52
CA GLY A 347 4.26 23.54 20.62
C GLY A 347 4.17 22.11 21.16
N ALA A 348 4.65 21.11 20.40
CA ALA A 348 4.75 19.71 20.80
C ALA A 348 6.08 19.08 20.33
N PRO A 349 7.24 19.51 20.89
CA PRO A 349 8.55 19.00 20.49
C PRO A 349 8.63 17.47 20.58
N CYS A 350 9.18 16.82 19.55
CA CYS A 350 9.32 15.36 19.56
C CYS A 350 10.37 14.93 20.59
N TYR A 351 10.17 13.81 21.27
CA TYR A 351 11.14 13.26 22.22
C TYR A 351 11.26 11.73 22.14
N ASP A 352 12.30 11.16 22.76
CA ASP A 352 12.65 9.73 22.65
C ASP A 352 12.78 9.25 21.19
N ILE A 353 13.25 10.12 20.29
CA ILE A 353 13.53 9.77 18.90
C ILE A 353 14.93 9.14 18.82
N THR A 354 15.04 7.94 18.25
CA THR A 354 16.32 7.24 18.06
C THR A 354 16.56 7.02 16.58
N ILE A 355 17.69 7.50 16.06
CA ILE A 355 18.10 7.27 14.66
C ILE A 355 19.49 6.61 14.68
N GLU A 356 19.53 5.31 14.39
CA GLU A 356 20.75 4.49 14.43
C GLU A 356 20.96 3.66 13.15
N ASP A 357 22.22 3.33 12.83
CA ASP A 357 22.62 2.60 11.62
C ASP A 357 22.07 3.17 10.29
N PHE A 358 21.77 4.47 10.25
CA PHE A 358 21.27 5.18 9.08
C PHE A 358 22.42 5.59 8.14
N ALA A 359 22.38 5.11 6.89
CA ALA A 359 23.41 5.37 5.89
C ALA A 359 22.79 5.56 4.50
N MET A 360 22.38 6.78 4.19
CA MET A 360 21.94 7.20 2.84
C MET A 360 23.01 8.07 2.18
N TRP A 361 23.08 8.04 0.84
CA TRP A 361 23.94 8.96 0.08
C TRP A 361 23.25 9.55 -1.16
N THR A 362 23.54 10.80 -1.47
CA THR A 362 23.05 11.48 -2.67
C THR A 362 23.53 10.84 -3.99
N GLU A 363 22.66 10.79 -5.00
CA GLU A 363 22.97 10.36 -6.36
C GLU A 363 23.55 11.50 -7.21
N GLU A 364 23.06 12.73 -6.99
CA GLU A 364 23.61 13.96 -7.58
C GLU A 364 24.48 14.75 -6.57
N GLY A 365 25.64 15.24 -7.02
CA GLY A 365 26.56 16.03 -6.22
C GLY A 365 27.52 15.22 -5.34
N ASP A 366 28.19 15.91 -4.41
CA ASP A 366 29.18 15.36 -3.49
C ASP A 366 28.93 15.73 -2.01
N SER A 367 27.76 16.30 -1.70
CA SER A 367 27.31 16.58 -0.33
C SER A 367 25.80 16.47 -0.17
N GLN A 368 25.37 16.28 1.08
CA GLN A 368 23.97 16.26 1.51
C GLN A 368 23.82 16.94 2.87
N TRP A 369 22.60 17.11 3.38
CA TRP A 369 22.37 17.68 4.72
C TRP A 369 21.45 16.84 5.61
N TYR A 370 21.59 16.98 6.93
CA TYR A 370 20.61 16.52 7.93
C TYR A 370 20.05 17.72 8.67
N SER A 371 18.72 17.80 8.82
CA SER A 371 18.04 18.93 9.47
C SER A 371 17.06 18.46 10.54
N CYS A 372 17.17 19.04 11.73
CA CYS A 372 16.31 18.77 12.88
C CYS A 372 15.78 20.08 13.47
N GLU A 373 14.50 20.13 13.83
CA GLU A 373 13.80 21.26 14.47
C GLU A 373 12.92 20.72 15.59
N SER A 374 13.04 21.30 16.80
CA SER A 374 12.25 20.91 17.98
C SER A 374 12.18 19.40 18.25
N ALA A 375 13.26 18.67 17.96
CA ALA A 375 13.35 17.21 18.02
C ALA A 375 14.45 16.71 18.98
N TYR A 376 14.08 15.80 19.88
CA TYR A 376 14.91 15.31 20.98
C TYR A 376 15.10 13.79 20.98
N GLY A 377 16.28 13.35 21.42
CA GLY A 377 16.66 11.95 21.53
C GLY A 377 18.10 11.71 21.11
N SER A 378 18.37 10.63 20.36
CA SER A 378 19.74 10.22 20.01
C SER A 378 19.93 9.91 18.53
N GLY A 379 20.99 10.49 17.95
CA GLY A 379 21.40 10.29 16.56
C GLY A 379 21.43 11.58 15.74
N PHE A 380 22.45 11.70 14.88
CA PHE A 380 22.55 12.72 13.83
C PHE A 380 22.38 14.16 14.32
N CYS A 381 21.29 14.85 13.95
CA CYS A 381 21.02 16.25 14.32
C CYS A 381 20.10 16.42 15.54
N LEU A 382 19.64 15.32 16.15
CA LEU A 382 18.77 15.37 17.33
C LEU A 382 19.52 15.96 18.54
N GLN A 383 18.79 16.69 19.39
CA GLN A 383 19.34 17.20 20.64
C GLN A 383 19.12 16.21 21.79
N ASP A 384 20.12 16.11 22.67
CA ASP A 384 20.08 15.31 23.90
C ASP A 384 19.84 16.26 25.09
N SER A 385 18.58 16.37 25.54
CA SER A 385 18.16 17.22 26.67
C SER A 385 16.76 16.85 27.16
N ASP A 386 16.61 16.69 28.49
CA ASP A 386 15.33 16.39 29.15
C ASP A 386 14.34 17.58 29.20
N ASP A 387 14.77 18.80 28.86
CA ASP A 387 13.96 20.02 29.01
C ASP A 387 12.98 20.25 27.83
N HIS A 388 13.17 19.53 26.70
CA HIS A 388 12.34 19.53 25.49
C HIS A 388 11.84 20.92 25.03
N VAL A 389 12.72 21.93 25.00
CA VAL A 389 12.39 23.30 24.60
C VAL A 389 12.38 23.44 23.08
N SER A 390 11.44 24.17 22.49
CA SER A 390 11.44 24.43 21.04
C SER A 390 12.76 25.07 20.57
N TYR A 391 13.31 24.59 19.46
CA TYR A 391 14.52 25.15 18.85
C TYR A 391 14.39 25.17 17.33
N SER A 392 14.74 26.32 16.72
CA SER A 392 14.67 26.49 15.26
C SER A 392 15.56 25.50 14.51
N ALA A 393 15.16 25.12 13.30
CA ALA A 393 15.84 24.17 12.44
C ALA A 393 17.37 24.35 12.42
N THR A 394 18.07 23.27 12.80
CA THR A 394 19.52 23.16 12.74
C THR A 394 19.90 22.21 11.61
N THR A 395 20.79 22.66 10.73
CA THR A 395 21.23 21.90 9.55
C THR A 395 22.71 21.59 9.64
N SER A 396 23.08 20.34 9.34
CA SER A 396 24.47 19.88 9.26
C SER A 396 24.76 19.33 7.87
N THR A 397 25.87 19.77 7.25
CA THR A 397 26.31 19.29 5.93
C THR A 397 27.22 18.09 6.07
N VAL A 398 27.09 17.13 5.16
CA VAL A 398 27.89 15.91 5.07
C VAL A 398 28.50 15.82 3.68
N ASP A 399 29.80 16.11 3.58
CA ASP A 399 30.58 16.15 2.32
C ASP A 399 31.25 14.80 1.97
N SER A 400 30.75 13.68 2.50
CA SER A 400 31.28 12.34 2.20
C SER A 400 30.30 11.22 2.51
N ALA A 401 30.26 10.21 1.63
CA ALA A 401 29.36 9.06 1.73
C ALA A 401 29.49 8.30 3.07
N PRO A 402 28.39 8.10 3.83
CA PRO A 402 28.39 7.27 5.03
C PRO A 402 28.87 5.84 4.77
N SER A 403 29.67 5.29 5.68
CA SER A 403 30.16 3.91 5.55
C SER A 403 29.00 2.92 5.56
N GLY A 404 28.90 2.09 4.52
CA GLY A 404 27.85 1.06 4.42
C GLY A 404 26.50 1.58 3.94
N TYR A 405 26.48 2.68 3.17
CA TYR A 405 25.29 3.19 2.48
C TYR A 405 24.82 2.28 1.34
N SER A 406 25.76 1.62 0.63
CA SER A 406 25.45 0.79 -0.53
C SER A 406 24.47 -0.34 -0.18
N ALA A 407 23.30 -0.29 -0.79
CA ALA A 407 22.30 -1.35 -0.81
C ALA A 407 22.27 -2.03 -2.20
N THR A 408 21.47 -3.10 -2.33
CA THR A 408 21.15 -3.71 -3.63
C THR A 408 19.77 -3.26 -4.07
N SER A 409 19.60 -3.06 -5.38
CA SER A 409 18.29 -2.78 -5.96
C SER A 409 17.46 -4.06 -6.12
N MET A 410 16.17 -3.88 -6.41
CA MET A 410 15.26 -4.96 -6.82
C MET A 410 15.31 -5.14 -8.35
N ALA A 411 15.07 -6.37 -8.82
CA ALA A 411 15.20 -6.70 -10.25
C ALA A 411 14.03 -6.21 -11.11
N ALA A 412 12.92 -5.79 -10.49
CA ALA A 412 11.69 -5.35 -11.14
C ALA A 412 11.48 -3.82 -11.05
N ASP A 413 12.50 -3.07 -10.64
CA ASP A 413 12.44 -1.61 -10.50
C ASP A 413 12.01 -0.96 -11.82
N LEU A 414 10.90 -0.22 -11.78
CA LEU A 414 10.31 0.39 -12.96
C LEU A 414 11.25 1.42 -13.58
N THR A 415 11.52 1.29 -14.87
CA THR A 415 12.33 2.25 -15.63
C THR A 415 11.52 3.44 -16.16
N THR A 416 10.19 3.32 -16.15
CA THR A 416 9.21 4.36 -16.47
C THR A 416 7.92 4.07 -15.72
N ASP A 417 7.21 5.10 -15.29
CA ASP A 417 5.84 4.99 -14.81
C ASP A 417 4.81 4.68 -15.92
N PHE A 418 3.56 4.49 -15.51
CA PHE A 418 2.42 4.22 -16.39
C PHE A 418 1.68 5.47 -16.89
N GLY A 419 2.13 6.68 -16.51
CA GLY A 419 1.39 7.92 -16.73
C GLY A 419 0.05 7.95 -15.99
N SER A 420 -0.89 8.75 -16.49
CA SER A 420 -2.27 8.82 -15.97
C SER A 420 -3.34 8.87 -17.07
N THR A 421 -2.96 8.94 -18.35
CA THR A 421 -3.91 9.20 -19.46
C THR A 421 -3.98 8.07 -20.48
N VAL A 422 -3.43 6.90 -20.14
CA VAL A 422 -3.46 5.67 -20.94
C VAL A 422 -3.79 4.47 -20.06
N SER A 423 -4.40 3.44 -20.66
CA SER A 423 -4.79 2.22 -19.95
C SER A 423 -3.58 1.51 -19.34
N ILE A 424 -3.67 1.23 -18.04
CA ILE A 424 -2.62 0.60 -17.25
C ILE A 424 -2.78 -0.93 -17.27
N PRO A 425 -1.74 -1.72 -17.59
CA PRO A 425 -1.82 -3.17 -17.69
C PRO A 425 -1.83 -3.85 -16.32
N ILE A 426 -2.75 -4.81 -16.15
CA ILE A 426 -2.87 -5.67 -14.98
C ILE A 426 -1.52 -6.38 -14.69
N PRO A 427 -0.93 -6.23 -13.49
CA PRO A 427 0.28 -6.96 -13.08
C PRO A 427 0.01 -8.44 -12.82
N THR A 428 1.09 -9.23 -12.71
CA THR A 428 1.10 -10.45 -11.90
C THR A 428 1.58 -10.11 -10.50
N ILE A 429 1.06 -10.77 -9.46
CA ILE A 429 1.58 -10.62 -8.10
C ILE A 429 3.02 -11.14 -8.05
N PRO A 430 4.01 -10.36 -7.58
CA PRO A 430 5.40 -10.82 -7.51
C PRO A 430 5.62 -11.75 -6.31
N THR A 431 6.76 -12.43 -6.29
CA THR A 431 7.18 -13.33 -5.20
C THR A 431 8.49 -12.91 -4.55
N SER A 432 8.80 -11.60 -4.60
CA SER A 432 9.91 -10.97 -3.90
C SER A 432 9.63 -9.47 -3.76
N PHE A 433 9.63 -8.99 -2.52
CA PHE A 433 9.22 -7.61 -2.18
C PHE A 433 10.33 -6.80 -1.47
N TYR A 434 11.32 -7.49 -0.91
CA TYR A 434 12.48 -6.88 -0.28
C TYR A 434 13.75 -7.72 -0.56
N PRO A 435 14.92 -7.11 -0.79
CA PRO A 435 16.12 -7.85 -1.15
C PRO A 435 16.52 -8.95 -0.17
N GLY A 436 16.58 -10.19 -0.68
CA GLY A 436 16.96 -11.38 0.09
C GLY A 436 15.87 -11.95 0.99
N ALA A 437 14.70 -11.33 1.05
CA ALA A 437 13.51 -11.90 1.68
C ALA A 437 12.74 -12.81 0.71
N THR A 438 11.96 -13.74 1.26
CA THR A 438 10.95 -14.54 0.55
C THR A 438 9.60 -14.26 1.17
N PRO A 439 8.49 -14.30 0.40
CA PRO A 439 7.15 -14.08 0.94
C PRO A 439 6.82 -15.02 2.10
N TYR A 440 6.05 -14.52 3.06
CA TYR A 440 5.58 -15.30 4.21
C TYR A 440 4.60 -16.40 3.80
N SER A 441 3.77 -16.12 2.79
CA SER A 441 2.76 -17.02 2.23
C SER A 441 2.98 -17.24 0.75
N ALA A 442 2.98 -18.50 0.30
CA ALA A 442 3.01 -18.82 -1.13
C ALA A 442 1.71 -18.40 -1.82
N LEU A 443 1.77 -18.07 -3.11
CA LEU A 443 0.59 -17.76 -3.92
C LEU A 443 -0.39 -18.95 -3.93
N MET A 444 -1.69 -18.66 -3.97
CA MET A 444 -2.74 -19.69 -4.05
C MET A 444 -2.63 -20.54 -5.33
N ALA A 445 -2.20 -19.93 -6.44
CA ALA A 445 -1.89 -20.64 -7.69
C ALA A 445 -0.88 -21.79 -7.49
N ASP A 446 0.19 -21.53 -6.73
CA ASP A 446 1.24 -22.53 -6.46
C ASP A 446 0.76 -23.61 -5.48
N SER A 447 -0.12 -23.23 -4.55
CA SER A 447 -0.74 -24.12 -3.55
C SER A 447 -1.68 -25.15 -4.20
N ALA A 448 -2.42 -24.76 -5.25
CA ALA A 448 -3.24 -25.70 -6.03
C ALA A 448 -2.36 -26.75 -6.76
N SER A 449 -1.19 -26.34 -7.27
CA SER A 449 -0.27 -27.25 -7.97
C SER A 449 0.31 -28.34 -7.06
N THR A 450 0.61 -28.00 -5.79
CA THR A 450 1.18 -28.93 -4.81
C THR A 450 0.12 -29.88 -4.22
N ALA A 451 -1.14 -29.45 -4.10
CA ALA A 451 -2.27 -30.34 -3.82
C ALA A 451 -2.52 -31.35 -4.98
N ALA A 452 -2.42 -30.90 -6.23
CA ALA A 452 -2.50 -31.79 -7.39
C ALA A 452 -1.32 -32.79 -7.44
N ALA A 453 -0.09 -32.33 -7.21
CA ALA A 453 1.09 -33.20 -7.21
C ALA A 453 1.08 -34.25 -6.08
N SER A 454 0.61 -33.89 -4.88
CA SER A 454 0.49 -34.81 -3.74
C SER A 454 -0.67 -35.80 -3.90
N SER A 455 -1.78 -35.41 -4.53
CA SER A 455 -2.86 -36.35 -4.89
C SER A 455 -2.44 -37.33 -6.01
N LEU A 456 -1.61 -36.91 -6.96
CA LEU A 456 -0.97 -37.80 -7.95
C LEU A 456 0.03 -38.76 -7.30
N ALA A 457 0.83 -38.30 -6.34
CA ALA A 457 1.77 -39.16 -5.60
C ALA A 457 1.07 -40.23 -4.74
N SER A 458 -0.09 -39.89 -4.15
CA SER A 458 -0.91 -40.87 -3.40
C SER A 458 -1.67 -41.83 -4.31
N HIS A 459 -2.03 -41.46 -5.54
CA HIS A 459 -2.57 -42.41 -6.54
C HIS A 459 -1.48 -43.33 -7.12
N ALA A 460 -0.25 -42.83 -7.33
CA ALA A 460 0.87 -43.63 -7.82
C ALA A 460 1.31 -44.73 -6.83
N THR A 461 0.96 -44.63 -5.55
CA THR A 461 1.34 -45.60 -4.50
C THR A 461 0.30 -46.72 -4.27
N VAL A 462 -0.84 -46.72 -4.97
CA VAL A 462 -1.88 -47.78 -4.88
C VAL A 462 -1.93 -48.64 -6.16
N SER A 463 -0.77 -49.06 -6.67
CA SER A 463 -0.70 -50.10 -7.73
C SER A 463 0.63 -50.86 -7.81
N SER A 464 1.02 -51.53 -6.71
CA SER A 464 2.09 -52.54 -6.77
C SER A 464 1.97 -53.64 -5.70
N SER A 465 0.90 -54.43 -5.76
CA SER A 465 0.75 -55.68 -4.99
C SER A 465 0.62 -56.88 -5.94
N VAL A 466 1.71 -57.22 -6.64
CA VAL A 466 1.78 -58.43 -7.47
C VAL A 466 3.00 -59.27 -7.06
N VAL A 467 2.77 -60.57 -6.89
CA VAL A 467 3.69 -61.52 -6.27
C VAL A 467 4.90 -61.81 -7.16
N SER A 468 6.10 -61.71 -6.58
CA SER A 468 7.35 -62.10 -7.22
C SER A 468 7.56 -63.62 -7.18
N VAL A 469 7.62 -64.25 -8.36
CA VAL A 469 8.13 -65.63 -8.52
C VAL A 469 9.30 -65.58 -9.49
N ALA A 470 10.46 -66.07 -9.04
CA ALA A 470 11.70 -66.05 -9.82
C ALA A 470 11.86 -67.30 -10.70
N ALA A 471 12.26 -67.11 -11.95
CA ALA A 471 12.77 -68.16 -12.84
C ALA A 471 13.79 -67.55 -13.84
N SER A 472 14.74 -68.37 -14.29
CA SER A 472 16.00 -67.94 -14.92
C SER A 472 16.10 -68.21 -16.44
N VAL A 473 16.62 -67.23 -17.22
CA VAL A 473 17.76 -67.28 -18.21
C VAL A 473 17.86 -68.51 -19.18
N PRO A 474 18.19 -68.43 -20.51
CA PRO A 474 18.94 -67.37 -21.25
C PRO A 474 18.45 -66.92 -22.67
N SER A 475 18.95 -65.74 -23.07
CA SER A 475 19.52 -65.29 -24.37
C SER A 475 19.28 -66.01 -25.72
N ALA A 476 18.90 -65.23 -26.74
CA ALA A 476 19.18 -65.43 -28.18
C ALA A 476 19.17 -64.06 -28.94
N VAL A 477 19.71 -63.98 -30.17
CA VAL A 477 20.27 -62.74 -30.77
C VAL A 477 19.72 -62.38 -32.17
N ALA A 478 19.22 -61.12 -32.31
CA ALA A 478 19.18 -60.24 -33.52
C ALA A 478 18.41 -60.69 -34.80
N PRO A 479 18.26 -59.86 -35.87
CA PRO A 479 18.48 -58.40 -36.01
C PRO A 479 17.31 -57.58 -36.68
N SER A 480 17.52 -56.26 -36.70
CA SER A 480 16.95 -55.15 -37.50
C SER A 480 16.07 -55.37 -38.76
N GLU A 481 15.16 -54.42 -39.02
CA GLU A 481 15.25 -53.56 -40.24
C GLU A 481 14.52 -52.20 -40.08
N SER A 482 14.79 -51.24 -40.98
CA SER A 482 14.49 -49.81 -40.84
C SER A 482 13.99 -49.15 -42.14
N ILE A 483 13.03 -48.21 -42.06
CA ILE A 483 12.60 -47.32 -43.18
C ILE A 483 12.28 -45.91 -42.62
N PRO A 484 12.49 -44.80 -43.38
CA PRO A 484 12.99 -43.55 -42.80
C PRO A 484 12.04 -42.34 -42.85
N ALA A 485 12.54 -41.21 -42.33
CA ALA A 485 11.92 -39.88 -42.42
C ALA A 485 11.88 -39.32 -43.85
N ALA A 486 10.90 -38.43 -44.09
CA ALA A 486 10.80 -37.62 -45.31
C ALA A 486 10.83 -36.13 -44.97
N THR A 487 11.68 -35.38 -45.69
CA THR A 487 11.73 -33.91 -45.69
C THR A 487 10.87 -33.34 -46.82
N SER A 488 10.39 -32.10 -46.67
CA SER A 488 10.05 -31.21 -47.79
C SER A 488 10.03 -29.75 -47.36
N ALA A 489 10.22 -28.85 -48.32
CA ALA A 489 10.67 -27.48 -48.08
C ALA A 489 9.61 -26.41 -48.41
N VAL A 490 9.77 -25.25 -47.76
CA VAL A 490 9.55 -23.87 -48.22
C VAL A 490 8.59 -23.66 -49.41
N VAL A 491 7.53 -22.89 -49.16
CA VAL A 491 7.06 -21.86 -50.11
C VAL A 491 6.77 -20.57 -49.34
N THR A 492 7.51 -19.51 -49.65
CA THR A 492 7.17 -18.13 -49.27
C THR A 492 6.28 -17.51 -50.35
N SER A 493 5.34 -16.67 -49.96
CA SER A 493 4.71 -15.71 -50.89
C SER A 493 4.60 -14.35 -50.21
N ALA A 494 5.05 -13.32 -50.90
CA ALA A 494 5.00 -11.93 -50.46
C ALA A 494 4.16 -11.14 -51.47
N ALA A 495 3.34 -10.21 -50.97
CA ALA A 495 2.63 -9.23 -51.79
C ALA A 495 3.07 -7.84 -51.34
N ALA A 496 3.64 -7.06 -52.26
CA ALA A 496 4.07 -5.69 -52.02
C ALA A 496 3.00 -4.70 -52.49
N VAL A 497 2.88 -3.57 -51.80
CA VAL A 497 2.16 -2.38 -52.27
C VAL A 497 3.12 -1.19 -52.19
N ALA A 498 3.21 -0.42 -53.28
CA ALA A 498 4.10 0.73 -53.43
C ALA A 498 3.33 2.07 -53.27
N PRO A 499 4.02 3.21 -53.00
CA PRO A 499 3.39 4.43 -52.50
C PRO A 499 3.22 5.58 -53.53
N SER A 500 2.65 6.70 -53.05
CA SER A 500 2.64 8.06 -53.64
C SER A 500 1.62 8.37 -54.76
N PRO A 501 1.21 9.65 -54.98
CA PRO A 501 1.98 10.89 -54.78
C PRO A 501 1.32 12.04 -53.97
N ALA A 502 2.08 13.12 -53.78
CA ALA A 502 1.74 14.33 -53.02
C ALA A 502 1.38 15.56 -53.89
N VAL A 503 0.54 16.44 -53.34
CA VAL A 503 0.40 17.90 -53.59
C VAL A 503 -0.21 18.49 -52.30
N GLY A 504 0.15 19.66 -51.76
CA GLY A 504 1.15 20.67 -52.12
C GLY A 504 1.28 21.69 -50.96
N ALA A 505 2.27 22.59 -51.02
CA ALA A 505 2.59 23.51 -49.91
C ALA A 505 1.93 24.90 -50.05
N GLN A 506 1.75 25.61 -48.93
CA GLN A 506 2.14 27.02 -48.85
C GLN A 506 2.41 27.51 -47.40
N GLU A 507 3.24 28.56 -47.38
CA GLU A 507 3.68 29.47 -46.30
C GLU A 507 2.62 29.78 -45.20
N GLY A 508 2.94 30.13 -43.95
CA GLY A 508 4.22 30.47 -43.32
C GLY A 508 4.11 31.77 -42.50
N SER A 509 4.34 31.75 -41.18
CA SER A 509 4.52 32.97 -40.36
C SER A 509 5.19 32.69 -39.02
N THR A 510 6.20 33.49 -38.68
CA THR A 510 6.89 33.57 -37.40
C THR A 510 6.18 34.52 -36.42
N THR A 511 6.15 34.20 -35.11
CA THR A 511 6.14 35.15 -33.97
C THR A 511 6.29 34.31 -32.68
N SER A 512 7.48 34.24 -32.06
CA SER A 512 7.92 35.10 -30.95
C SER A 512 7.19 34.86 -29.61
N ALA A 513 7.90 34.21 -28.68
CA ALA A 513 7.49 34.08 -27.28
C ALA A 513 7.57 35.41 -26.52
N PRO A 514 6.77 35.60 -25.46
CA PRO A 514 7.04 36.57 -24.40
C PRO A 514 7.54 35.88 -23.13
N SER A 515 8.72 36.28 -22.68
CA SER A 515 9.16 36.11 -21.29
C SER A 515 8.26 36.88 -20.34
N PHE A 516 7.87 36.29 -19.20
CA PHE A 516 7.32 37.03 -18.07
C PHE A 516 8.32 37.08 -16.91
N ALA A 517 8.65 38.28 -16.49
CA ALA A 517 9.55 38.56 -15.37
C ALA A 517 8.75 38.68 -14.07
N ALA A 518 9.37 38.29 -12.96
CA ALA A 518 8.85 38.52 -11.62
C ALA A 518 8.88 40.03 -11.24
N PRO A 519 7.98 40.47 -10.34
CA PRO A 519 8.18 41.68 -9.57
C PRO A 519 8.46 41.37 -8.08
N SER A 520 9.66 41.72 -7.63
CA SER A 520 9.99 41.90 -6.21
C SER A 520 9.33 43.17 -5.65
N GLY A 521 8.82 43.16 -4.42
CA GLY A 521 8.37 44.38 -3.73
C GLY A 521 7.85 44.16 -2.31
N ALA A 522 8.65 44.55 -1.30
CA ALA A 522 8.31 44.42 0.12
C ALA A 522 7.50 45.63 0.67
N GLY A 523 6.80 45.46 1.82
CA GLY A 523 6.26 46.61 2.56
C GLY A 523 5.26 46.35 3.70
N ASN A 524 5.76 46.13 4.92
CA ASN A 524 5.21 46.46 6.26
C ASN A 524 3.73 46.22 6.68
N SER A 525 3.62 45.64 7.87
CA SER A 525 2.47 45.50 8.79
C SER A 525 2.08 46.83 9.50
N PRO A 526 1.24 46.86 10.57
CA PRO A 526 -0.07 46.21 10.78
C PRO A 526 -1.15 47.18 11.35
N GLN A 527 -2.45 46.94 11.13
CA GLN A 527 -3.54 47.52 11.96
C GLN A 527 -4.77 46.62 12.06
N GLY A 528 -5.29 46.47 13.28
CA GLY A 528 -6.72 46.24 13.59
C GLY A 528 -7.16 47.25 14.65
N PRO A 529 -8.24 47.02 15.43
CA PRO A 529 -9.41 46.18 15.17
C PRO A 529 -10.74 46.95 15.37
N SER A 530 -11.89 46.45 14.86
CA SER A 530 -13.22 46.90 15.36
C SER A 530 -14.39 46.06 14.83
N GLY A 531 -15.41 45.84 15.67
CA GLY A 531 -16.81 45.72 15.19
C GLY A 531 -17.58 44.50 15.66
N ALA A 532 -18.21 44.56 16.84
CA ALA A 532 -19.14 43.55 17.31
C ALA A 532 -20.59 43.82 16.86
N SER A 533 -21.30 42.79 16.39
CA SER A 533 -22.75 42.56 16.59
C SER A 533 -23.13 41.20 15.96
N GLY A 534 -24.07 40.40 16.47
CA GLY A 534 -24.96 40.64 17.60
C GLY A 534 -26.44 40.56 17.22
N PHE A 535 -26.90 39.42 16.69
CA PHE A 535 -28.32 39.10 16.57
C PHE A 535 -28.56 37.62 16.86
N GLY A 536 -29.53 37.33 17.73
CA GLY A 536 -29.95 35.96 18.05
C GLY A 536 -31.38 35.69 17.58
N GLN A 537 -31.75 34.41 17.50
CA GLN A 537 -33.14 33.97 17.42
C GLN A 537 -33.42 32.86 18.43
N LYS A 538 -34.64 32.88 18.98
CA LYS A 538 -35.20 31.80 19.81
C LYS A 538 -35.82 30.74 18.92
N GLY A 539 -35.53 29.48 19.19
CA GLY A 539 -35.92 28.35 18.35
C GLY A 539 -37.40 27.94 18.37
N GLN A 540 -37.64 26.81 17.72
CA GLN A 540 -38.75 25.90 18.01
C GLN A 540 -38.36 24.46 17.66
N GLN A 541 -39.13 23.50 18.16
CA GLN A 541 -38.80 22.07 18.21
C GLN A 541 -39.02 21.35 16.87
N GLY A 542 -38.26 20.27 16.67
CA GLY A 542 -38.54 19.23 15.67
C GLY A 542 -37.70 17.99 15.96
N GLU A 543 -38.31 16.95 16.54
CA GLU A 543 -37.68 15.63 16.66
C GLU A 543 -37.62 14.95 15.29
N GLN A 544 -36.43 14.76 14.74
CA GLN A 544 -36.16 13.65 13.83
C GLN A 544 -34.79 13.05 14.15
N SER A 545 -34.78 11.72 14.30
CA SER A 545 -33.59 10.93 14.59
C SER A 545 -32.72 10.80 13.34
N GLY A 546 -31.57 11.48 13.34
CA GLY A 546 -30.44 11.18 12.48
C GLY A 546 -29.20 11.04 13.34
N GLN A 547 -28.64 9.83 13.43
CA GLN A 547 -27.26 9.69 13.89
C GLN A 547 -26.38 10.18 12.75
N GLY A 548 -25.64 11.26 12.99
CA GLY A 548 -24.82 11.89 11.97
C GLY A 548 -23.58 11.06 11.68
N GLU A 549 -23.27 10.94 10.39
CA GLU A 549 -21.92 10.66 9.91
C GLU A 549 -20.97 11.68 10.58
N GLN A 550 -19.94 11.21 11.28
CA GLN A 550 -18.83 12.08 11.63
C GLN A 550 -18.07 12.35 10.34
N GLY A 551 -17.97 13.62 9.97
CA GLY A 551 -17.50 14.02 8.64
C GLY A 551 -16.06 13.57 8.40
N GLU A 552 -15.90 12.70 7.39
CA GLU A 552 -14.61 12.40 6.78
C GLU A 552 -14.01 13.72 6.28
N GLN A 553 -12.90 14.18 6.90
CA GLN A 553 -12.10 15.30 6.37
C GLN A 553 -11.27 14.85 5.16
N GLY A 554 -11.92 14.20 4.20
CA GLY A 554 -11.36 13.84 2.91
C GLY A 554 -11.27 15.07 2.00
N GLY A 555 -10.42 16.03 2.37
CA GLY A 555 -9.92 16.99 1.41
C GLY A 555 -9.13 16.22 0.34
N GLN A 556 -9.31 16.55 -0.94
CA GLN A 556 -8.43 16.05 -1.99
C GLN A 556 -7.01 16.59 -1.74
N GLU A 557 -6.15 15.78 -1.13
CA GLU A 557 -4.72 16.05 -1.02
C GLU A 557 -4.09 15.92 -2.42
N VAL A 558 -4.09 17.02 -3.17
CA VAL A 558 -3.32 17.12 -4.40
C VAL A 558 -1.86 17.39 -4.00
N CYS A 559 -1.07 16.33 -3.93
CA CYS A 559 0.37 16.41 -3.79
C CYS A 559 0.99 17.11 -5.02
N TYR A 560 1.25 18.42 -4.91
CA TYR A 560 2.06 19.15 -5.88
C TYR A 560 3.53 18.76 -5.71
N VAL A 561 4.10 18.13 -6.73
CA VAL A 561 5.51 17.69 -6.82
C VAL A 561 6.43 18.88 -7.14
#